data_AF-A0A2W4VF28-F1
#
_entry.id   AF-A0A2W4VF28-F1
#
_cell.length_a   1.000
_cell.length_b   1.000
_cell.length_c   1.000
_cell.angle_alpha   90.00
_cell.angle_beta   90.00
_cell.angle_gamma   90.00
#
_symmetry.space_group_name_H-M   'P 1'
#
loop_
_entity.id
_entity.type
_entity.pdbx_description
1 polymer ?
#
loop_
_entity_poly.entity_id
_entity_poly.type
_entity_poly.pdbx_seq_one_letter_code
_entity_poly.pdbx_strand_id
1 'polypeptide(L)'
;MENVKLFTESNDAGESLATATSIITDQMRPLESISGTLAGDADLYKIFLTGGQTFSATTASAKTVDIPTDQAIGIPIDVVIDPKIYLFDAQGNGVYANDDLFGSTQSTLPSGSSGFSPAASGIYFLGISGTGYEAISADGRIFPEEPFNQVVGPTGSGGGLPLTGFVGDTGESSGEYTISLTGAQTIASAGVDNDGNFTPNEAKDKLTLTSLNGASAVRFSLDQVAVGNASALEIFKASGNGALTKVDEFSLLQSGQLAAGFAPTFSLNVNQGDTLQFRLIENGKGRTATISVPENGGATLDFGSGTQLSLKADPTMDAPNLVAAGTPQRDDGQSDDGAAIDFTTQAGATSDVKFTVYREAAYDSTVGLYVIDDLTGAVTVNGNTFSVGDEGYEAAALQRAINVTLEAENGGVSTFTATVDNLLYGTFISVENSNLNSTETYFSYLGANNGNDHVKLLGNNALGFEDLPGLGDADYNDVVVAFRVV
;
A
#
# COMPACT_ATOMS: atom_id res chain seq x y z
N MET A 1 8.25 28.62 -7.49
CA MET A 1 7.27 29.03 -6.46
C MET A 1 5.89 28.86 -7.04
N GLU A 2 5.38 27.64 -6.98
CA GLU A 2 4.07 27.30 -7.51
C GLU A 2 3.01 27.80 -6.52
N ASN A 3 2.13 28.70 -6.97
CA ASN A 3 0.99 29.13 -6.17
C ASN A 3 -0.04 28.00 -6.19
N VAL A 4 0.07 27.03 -5.27
CA VAL A 4 -0.89 25.93 -5.13
C VAL A 4 -2.18 26.43 -4.47
N LYS A 5 -2.90 27.31 -5.15
CA LYS A 5 -4.32 27.58 -4.90
C LYS A 5 -5.18 26.46 -5.49
N LEU A 6 -4.65 25.78 -6.51
CA LEU A 6 -5.30 24.74 -7.28
C LEU A 6 -4.42 23.49 -7.15
N PHE A 7 -5.04 22.37 -6.78
CA PHE A 7 -4.43 21.06 -6.84
C PHE A 7 -5.12 20.25 -7.94
N THR A 8 -4.33 19.60 -8.78
CA THR A 8 -4.82 18.66 -9.77
C THR A 8 -4.21 17.30 -9.47
N GLU A 9 -5.08 16.33 -9.26
CA GLU A 9 -4.73 14.93 -9.13
C GLU A 9 -3.88 14.47 -10.33
N SER A 10 -2.84 13.68 -10.07
CA SER A 10 -1.94 13.17 -11.12
C SER A 10 -2.06 11.66 -11.32
N ASN A 11 -2.57 10.95 -10.32
CA ASN A 11 -2.90 9.52 -10.24
C ASN A 11 -3.99 9.38 -9.17
N ASP A 12 -4.71 8.24 -9.16
CA ASP A 12 -5.75 7.88 -8.18
C ASP A 12 -5.41 8.35 -6.75
N ALA A 13 -6.29 9.16 -6.17
CA ALA A 13 -6.11 9.76 -4.87
C ALA A 13 -6.35 8.74 -3.73
N GLY A 14 -6.88 7.57 -4.05
CA GLY A 14 -7.08 6.43 -3.18
C GLY A 14 -8.30 6.57 -2.29
N GLU A 15 -8.95 5.44 -2.02
CA GLU A 15 -10.22 5.37 -1.27
C GLU A 15 -10.09 5.00 0.23
N SER A 16 -8.87 4.95 0.76
CA SER A 16 -8.60 4.56 2.16
C SER A 16 -7.71 5.59 2.87
N LEU A 17 -7.74 5.62 4.21
CA LEU A 17 -6.90 6.53 5.00
C LEU A 17 -5.40 6.37 4.70
N ALA A 18 -4.97 5.14 4.36
CA ALA A 18 -3.60 4.80 4.03
C ALA A 18 -3.19 5.26 2.63
N THR A 19 -4.11 5.23 1.67
CA THR A 19 -3.86 5.57 0.27
C THR A 19 -4.18 7.02 -0.07
N ALA A 20 -4.87 7.74 0.82
CA ALA A 20 -5.28 9.12 0.62
C ALA A 20 -4.14 10.06 0.21
N THR A 21 -4.34 10.78 -0.89
CA THR A 21 -3.39 11.75 -1.42
C THR A 21 -3.22 12.95 -0.48
N SER A 22 -1.98 13.25 -0.14
CA SER A 22 -1.64 14.38 0.72
C SER A 22 -1.28 15.61 -0.09
N ILE A 23 -2.01 16.72 0.09
CA ILE A 23 -1.75 17.97 -0.62
C ILE A 23 -0.73 18.79 0.17
N ILE A 24 0.55 18.57 -0.09
CA ILE A 24 1.68 19.11 0.68
C ILE A 24 2.36 20.25 -0.09
N THR A 25 2.74 21.31 0.63
CA THR A 25 3.64 22.38 0.12
C THR A 25 4.63 22.81 1.21
N ASP A 26 5.69 23.54 0.85
CA ASP A 26 6.76 23.97 1.78
C ASP A 26 6.26 24.68 3.04
N GLN A 27 5.13 25.38 2.93
CA GLN A 27 4.48 26.14 3.99
C GLN A 27 2.98 26.05 3.74
N MET A 28 2.16 25.98 4.79
CA MET A 28 0.69 25.98 4.66
C MET A 28 0.26 27.13 3.72
N ARG A 29 -0.29 26.76 2.57
CA ARG A 29 -0.88 27.67 1.59
C ARG A 29 -2.39 27.50 1.57
N PRO A 30 -3.17 28.57 1.36
CA PRO A 30 -4.59 28.43 1.05
C PRO A 30 -4.81 27.49 -0.13
N LEU A 31 -5.70 26.53 0.05
CA LEU A 31 -6.14 25.61 -1.00
C LEU A 31 -7.57 25.99 -1.39
N GLU A 32 -7.74 26.45 -2.62
CA GLU A 32 -9.01 26.98 -3.14
C GLU A 32 -9.72 25.98 -4.05
N SER A 33 -9.00 25.00 -4.62
CA SER A 33 -9.61 23.96 -5.43
C SER A 33 -8.79 22.68 -5.51
N ILE A 34 -9.50 21.55 -5.63
CA ILE A 34 -8.98 20.22 -5.99
C ILE A 34 -9.71 19.78 -7.27
N SER A 35 -9.00 19.25 -8.25
CA SER A 35 -9.58 18.64 -9.46
C SER A 35 -9.02 17.23 -9.64
N GLY A 36 -9.87 16.30 -10.09
CA GLY A 36 -9.51 14.88 -10.24
C GLY A 36 -10.44 14.13 -11.18
N THR A 37 -10.32 12.81 -11.25
CA THR A 37 -11.15 11.93 -12.09
C THR A 37 -11.43 10.60 -11.40
N LEU A 38 -12.71 10.27 -11.23
CA LEU A 38 -13.11 8.95 -10.73
C LEU A 38 -13.17 7.91 -11.86
N ALA A 39 -12.83 6.67 -11.55
CA ALA A 39 -12.80 5.53 -12.47
C ALA A 39 -13.46 4.27 -11.86
N GLY A 40 -14.61 4.43 -11.20
CA GLY A 40 -15.32 3.35 -10.50
C GLY A 40 -14.89 3.18 -9.04
N ASP A 41 -14.31 4.22 -8.47
CA ASP A 41 -13.65 4.31 -7.16
C ASP A 41 -14.10 5.56 -6.39
N ALA A 42 -13.49 5.81 -5.24
CA ALA A 42 -13.62 7.06 -4.50
C ALA A 42 -12.24 7.69 -4.26
N ASP A 43 -12.19 9.00 -4.20
CA ASP A 43 -10.95 9.73 -3.96
C ASP A 43 -10.91 10.34 -2.57
N LEU A 44 -9.75 10.29 -1.92
CA LEU A 44 -9.55 10.82 -0.57
C LEU A 44 -8.32 11.73 -0.48
N TYR A 45 -8.53 12.96 -0.01
CA TYR A 45 -7.48 13.98 0.09
C TYR A 45 -7.20 14.38 1.54
N LYS A 46 -5.94 14.38 1.95
CA LYS A 46 -5.51 14.98 3.23
C LYS A 46 -5.33 16.47 3.06
N ILE A 47 -6.11 17.24 3.82
CA ILE A 47 -6.07 18.71 3.87
C ILE A 47 -5.89 19.19 5.31
N PHE A 48 -5.42 20.42 5.48
CA PHE A 48 -5.36 21.06 6.79
C PHE A 48 -6.53 22.04 6.97
N LEU A 49 -7.27 21.88 8.07
CA LEU A 49 -8.34 22.79 8.48
C LEU A 49 -7.97 23.49 9.78
N THR A 50 -8.35 24.75 9.92
CA THR A 50 -8.17 25.51 11.16
C THR A 50 -9.46 25.46 11.98
N GLY A 51 -9.38 24.96 13.21
CA GLY A 51 -10.51 24.80 14.10
C GLY A 51 -11.20 26.13 14.39
N GLY A 52 -12.53 26.12 14.36
CA GLY A 52 -13.36 27.30 14.59
C GLY A 52 -13.39 28.31 13.44
N GLN A 53 -12.71 28.02 12.32
CA GLN A 53 -12.81 28.80 11.08
C GLN A 53 -13.86 28.20 10.14
N THR A 54 -14.35 29.02 9.20
CA THR A 54 -15.28 28.57 8.18
C THR A 54 -14.58 27.64 7.20
N PHE A 55 -15.08 26.41 7.07
CA PHE A 55 -14.70 25.49 6.00
C PHE A 55 -15.91 25.22 5.11
N SER A 56 -15.70 25.17 3.79
CA SER A 56 -16.66 24.63 2.83
C SER A 56 -15.96 23.89 1.70
N ALA A 57 -16.66 22.91 1.15
CA ALA A 57 -16.29 22.19 -0.06
C ALA A 57 -17.53 22.06 -0.94
N THR A 58 -17.44 22.45 -2.21
CA THR A 58 -18.55 22.40 -3.16
C THR A 58 -18.06 21.81 -4.46
N THR A 59 -18.71 20.76 -4.94
CA THR A 59 -18.43 20.24 -6.28
C THR A 59 -18.81 21.30 -7.30
N ALA A 60 -17.93 21.58 -8.25
CA ALA A 60 -18.10 22.58 -9.27
C ALA A 60 -17.71 21.95 -10.60
N SER A 61 -18.55 22.10 -11.62
CA SER A 61 -18.17 21.73 -12.97
C SER A 61 -18.59 22.86 -13.91
N ALA A 62 -17.60 23.44 -14.60
CA ALA A 62 -17.86 24.44 -15.63
C ALA A 62 -18.67 23.86 -16.80
N LYS A 63 -18.69 22.53 -16.95
CA LYS A 63 -19.45 21.81 -17.98
C LYS A 63 -20.91 21.59 -17.59
N THR A 64 -21.27 21.67 -16.30
CA THR A 64 -22.65 21.41 -15.81
C THR A 64 -23.30 22.59 -15.09
N VAL A 65 -22.59 23.71 -14.88
CA VAL A 65 -23.05 24.88 -14.10
C VAL A 65 -24.37 25.50 -14.59
N ASP A 66 -24.73 25.28 -15.87
CA ASP A 66 -25.93 25.82 -16.52
C ASP A 66 -26.93 24.74 -16.99
N ILE A 67 -26.75 23.46 -16.61
CA ILE A 67 -27.61 22.36 -17.06
C ILE A 67 -28.70 22.07 -16.02
N PRO A 68 -30.00 22.21 -16.34
CA PRO A 68 -31.09 21.79 -15.46
C PRO A 68 -31.02 20.28 -15.18
N THR A 69 -31.10 19.91 -13.91
CA THR A 69 -30.96 18.54 -13.39
C THR A 69 -31.99 17.52 -13.88
N ASP A 70 -33.01 17.93 -14.65
CA ASP A 70 -34.05 17.04 -15.18
C ASP A 70 -33.86 16.61 -16.65
N GLN A 71 -32.79 17.04 -17.32
CA GLN A 71 -32.48 16.65 -18.70
C GLN A 71 -31.14 15.89 -18.77
N ALA A 72 -31.11 14.63 -18.32
CA ALA A 72 -29.97 13.72 -18.46
C ALA A 72 -29.62 13.35 -19.92
N ILE A 73 -30.24 13.97 -20.93
CA ILE A 73 -29.97 13.70 -22.35
C ILE A 73 -28.97 14.73 -22.88
N GLY A 74 -27.68 14.40 -22.80
CA GLY A 74 -26.61 15.16 -23.45
C GLY A 74 -25.59 15.83 -22.51
N ILE A 75 -25.58 15.47 -21.23
CA ILE A 75 -24.44 15.78 -20.35
C ILE A 75 -23.16 15.18 -20.95
N PRO A 76 -22.05 15.93 -20.98
CA PRO A 76 -20.74 15.35 -21.22
C PRO A 76 -20.52 14.20 -20.23
N ILE A 77 -20.35 12.97 -20.72
CA ILE A 77 -20.14 11.75 -19.90
C ILE A 77 -18.77 11.73 -19.21
N ASP A 78 -18.03 12.83 -19.30
CA ASP A 78 -16.69 12.99 -18.78
C ASP A 78 -16.68 13.74 -17.44
N VAL A 79 -17.82 13.97 -16.79
CA VAL A 79 -17.90 14.54 -15.43
C VAL A 79 -18.69 13.64 -14.49
N VAL A 80 -18.36 13.66 -13.20
CA VAL A 80 -19.16 12.98 -12.17
C VAL A 80 -20.57 13.60 -12.14
N ILE A 81 -21.58 12.80 -12.45
CA ILE A 81 -22.95 13.28 -12.74
C ILE A 81 -23.72 13.54 -11.45
N ASP A 82 -23.48 12.70 -10.44
CA ASP A 82 -24.15 12.75 -9.14
C ASP A 82 -23.13 12.51 -8.02
N PRO A 83 -22.27 13.50 -7.72
CA PRO A 83 -21.21 13.34 -6.72
C PRO A 83 -21.76 13.36 -5.30
N LYS A 84 -21.00 12.73 -4.39
CA LYS A 84 -21.16 12.81 -2.95
C LYS A 84 -19.85 13.16 -2.29
N ILE A 85 -19.86 14.10 -1.35
CA ILE A 85 -18.65 14.54 -0.66
C ILE A 85 -18.73 14.30 0.84
N TYR A 86 -17.57 13.93 1.40
CA TYR A 86 -17.44 13.47 2.77
C TYR A 86 -16.32 14.23 3.48
N LEU A 87 -16.47 14.46 4.78
CA LEU A 87 -15.39 14.90 5.64
C LEU A 87 -15.17 13.91 6.78
N PHE A 88 -13.93 13.49 6.97
CA PHE A 88 -13.48 12.68 8.10
C PHE A 88 -12.40 13.40 8.90
N ASP A 89 -12.33 13.14 10.20
CA ASP A 89 -11.27 13.64 11.07
C ASP A 89 -9.93 12.89 10.85
N ALA A 90 -8.88 13.30 11.57
CA ALA A 90 -7.56 12.69 11.45
C ALA A 90 -7.50 11.19 11.80
N GLN A 91 -8.49 10.67 12.53
CA GLN A 91 -8.62 9.26 12.87
C GLN A 91 -9.51 8.51 11.86
N GLY A 92 -10.08 9.20 10.88
CA GLY A 92 -11.00 8.64 9.89
C GLY A 92 -12.46 8.56 10.35
N ASN A 93 -12.81 9.12 11.52
CA ASN A 93 -14.22 9.15 11.93
C ASN A 93 -14.97 10.17 11.07
N GLY A 94 -16.20 9.85 10.68
CA GLY A 94 -17.04 10.76 9.90
C GLY A 94 -17.32 12.04 10.68
N VAL A 95 -17.24 13.19 10.01
CA VAL A 95 -17.65 14.50 10.56
C VAL A 95 -19.02 14.86 9.99
N TYR A 96 -19.14 14.90 8.66
CA TYR A 96 -20.39 15.10 7.94
C TYR A 96 -20.20 14.81 6.45
N ALA A 97 -21.31 14.57 5.75
CA ALA A 97 -21.35 14.32 4.33
C ALA A 97 -22.52 15.07 3.68
N ASN A 98 -22.46 15.24 2.37
CA ASN A 98 -23.57 15.75 1.57
C ASN A 98 -23.54 15.13 0.18
N ASP A 99 -24.72 14.70 -0.26
CA ASP A 99 -24.99 14.12 -1.58
C ASP A 99 -25.48 15.25 -2.50
N ASP A 100 -26.67 15.79 -2.19
CA ASP A 100 -27.28 16.88 -2.95
C ASP A 100 -27.40 18.18 -2.15
N LEU A 101 -27.26 19.32 -2.85
CA LEU A 101 -27.80 20.61 -2.42
C LEU A 101 -29.20 20.81 -3.01
N PHE A 102 -30.16 21.16 -2.15
CA PHE A 102 -31.58 21.39 -2.45
C PHE A 102 -31.90 21.89 -3.88
N GLY A 103 -32.27 20.97 -4.78
CA GLY A 103 -32.69 21.27 -6.16
C GLY A 103 -31.59 21.10 -7.23
N SER A 104 -30.41 20.60 -6.88
CA SER A 104 -29.30 20.29 -7.80
C SER A 104 -28.52 19.05 -7.35
N THR A 105 -27.89 18.32 -8.27
CA THR A 105 -26.93 17.22 -7.98
C THR A 105 -25.56 17.74 -7.52
N GLN A 106 -25.50 19.00 -7.07
CA GLN A 106 -24.27 19.60 -6.59
C GLN A 106 -24.12 19.30 -5.10
N SER A 107 -23.16 18.46 -4.75
CA SER A 107 -22.76 18.24 -3.37
C SER A 107 -22.05 19.46 -2.77
N THR A 108 -22.44 19.84 -1.57
CA THR A 108 -21.84 20.93 -0.80
C THR A 108 -21.76 20.61 0.67
N LEU A 109 -20.54 20.70 1.22
CA LEU A 109 -20.26 20.85 2.64
C LEU A 109 -20.31 22.35 2.95
N PRO A 110 -21.41 22.91 3.48
CA PRO A 110 -21.59 24.34 3.60
C PRO A 110 -20.73 24.93 4.72
N SER A 111 -20.27 26.16 4.53
CA SER A 111 -19.72 26.97 5.62
C SER A 111 -20.87 27.43 6.54
N GLY A 112 -20.84 27.13 7.84
CA GLY A 112 -21.94 27.60 8.68
C GLY A 112 -21.85 27.27 10.18
N SER A 113 -22.38 28.21 10.96
CA SER A 113 -22.52 28.24 12.43
C SER A 113 -23.44 27.16 13.03
N SER A 114 -23.93 26.23 12.22
CA SER A 114 -24.78 25.09 12.61
C SER A 114 -24.01 23.89 13.18
N GLY A 115 -22.68 24.01 13.34
CA GLY A 115 -21.87 23.04 14.10
C GLY A 115 -21.10 22.02 13.26
N PHE A 116 -21.08 22.14 11.93
CA PHE A 116 -20.37 21.21 11.05
C PHE A 116 -18.93 21.62 10.74
N SER A 117 -18.58 22.91 10.78
CA SER A 117 -17.18 23.31 10.65
C SER A 117 -16.34 22.70 11.78
N PRO A 118 -15.19 22.08 11.48
CA PRO A 118 -14.40 21.44 12.51
C PRO A 118 -14.00 22.38 13.64
N ALA A 119 -14.17 21.91 14.88
CA ALA A 119 -13.81 22.68 16.07
C ALA A 119 -12.30 22.64 16.36
N ALA A 120 -11.62 21.58 15.94
CA ALA A 120 -10.19 21.39 16.12
C ALA A 120 -9.42 21.74 14.84
N SER A 121 -8.23 22.34 14.99
CA SER A 121 -7.29 22.46 13.89
C SER A 121 -6.58 21.12 13.69
N GLY A 122 -6.34 20.75 12.44
CA GLY A 122 -5.60 19.52 12.16
C GLY A 122 -5.79 19.00 10.74
N ILE A 123 -5.34 17.77 10.55
CA ILE A 123 -5.55 17.02 9.32
C ILE A 123 -6.98 16.50 9.27
N TYR A 124 -7.60 16.66 8.11
CA TYR A 124 -8.89 16.09 7.77
C TYR A 124 -8.77 15.38 6.42
N PHE A 125 -9.64 14.40 6.21
CA PHE A 125 -9.77 13.72 4.93
C PHE A 125 -11.04 14.22 4.24
N LEU A 126 -10.86 14.81 3.06
CA LEU A 126 -11.95 15.21 2.17
C LEU A 126 -12.14 14.12 1.12
N GLY A 127 -13.28 13.45 1.15
CA GLY A 127 -13.61 12.37 0.22
C GLY A 127 -14.61 12.80 -0.85
N ILE A 128 -14.55 12.16 -2.02
CA ILE A 128 -15.55 12.26 -3.08
C ILE A 128 -15.81 10.90 -3.71
N SER A 129 -17.06 10.59 -4.00
CA SER A 129 -17.51 9.44 -4.80
C SER A 129 -18.73 9.85 -5.65
N GLY A 130 -19.22 8.93 -6.48
CA GLY A 130 -20.55 9.02 -7.08
C GLY A 130 -21.64 8.48 -6.14
N THR A 131 -22.89 8.88 -6.39
CA THR A 131 -24.05 8.40 -5.66
C THR A 131 -24.12 6.87 -5.69
N GLY A 132 -24.54 6.28 -4.56
CA GLY A 132 -24.59 4.83 -4.41
C GLY A 132 -23.27 4.16 -4.02
N TYR A 133 -22.11 4.84 -4.15
CA TYR A 133 -20.82 4.35 -3.64
C TYR A 133 -20.48 4.99 -2.29
N GLU A 134 -20.72 4.24 -1.20
CA GLU A 134 -20.88 4.82 0.14
C GLU A 134 -19.75 4.51 1.10
N ALA A 135 -19.34 5.50 1.88
CA ALA A 135 -18.34 5.36 2.94
C ALA A 135 -18.80 4.40 4.06
N ILE A 136 -17.95 3.41 4.38
CA ILE A 136 -18.20 2.39 5.40
C ILE A 136 -17.06 2.28 6.43
N SER A 137 -17.46 1.87 7.63
CA SER A 137 -16.60 1.34 8.68
C SER A 137 -16.83 -0.17 8.83
N ALA A 138 -16.14 -0.79 9.79
CA ALA A 138 -16.37 -2.19 10.17
C ALA A 138 -17.83 -2.51 10.56
N ASP A 139 -18.58 -1.54 11.10
CA ASP A 139 -19.98 -1.71 11.52
C ASP A 139 -21.00 -1.26 10.44
N GLY A 140 -20.53 -1.02 9.21
CA GLY A 140 -21.35 -0.62 8.07
C GLY A 140 -21.25 0.87 7.75
N ARG A 141 -22.30 1.44 7.16
CA ARG A 141 -22.27 2.80 6.61
C ARG A 141 -22.05 3.86 7.69
N ILE A 142 -21.14 4.78 7.42
CA ILE A 142 -20.81 5.88 8.36
C ILE A 142 -21.94 6.92 8.35
N PHE A 143 -22.40 7.29 7.17
CA PHE A 143 -23.47 8.27 6.98
C PHE A 143 -24.79 7.56 6.63
N PRO A 144 -25.95 8.10 7.03
CA PRO A 144 -27.25 7.55 6.67
C PRO A 144 -27.56 7.77 5.17
N GLU A 145 -28.39 6.90 4.58
CA GLU A 145 -28.89 7.08 3.20
C GLU A 145 -29.92 8.20 3.07
N GLU A 146 -30.61 8.52 4.16
CA GLU A 146 -31.68 9.52 4.18
C GLU A 146 -31.49 10.50 5.33
N PRO A 147 -31.78 11.81 5.11
CA PRO A 147 -32.22 12.41 3.84
C PRO A 147 -31.06 12.64 2.83
N PHE A 148 -31.27 12.33 1.55
CA PHE A 148 -30.26 12.56 0.48
C PHE A 148 -30.02 14.05 0.14
N ASN A 149 -31.01 14.91 0.40
CA ASN A 149 -30.96 16.33 0.02
C ASN A 149 -30.50 17.30 1.12
N GLN A 150 -29.75 16.80 2.11
CA GLN A 150 -29.27 17.59 3.25
C GLN A 150 -27.86 17.21 3.64
N VAL A 151 -27.26 18.05 4.48
CA VAL A 151 -26.03 17.71 5.18
C VAL A 151 -26.36 16.71 6.29
N VAL A 152 -25.66 15.58 6.32
CA VAL A 152 -25.85 14.51 7.30
C VAL A 152 -24.61 14.31 8.16
N GLY A 153 -24.82 14.04 9.45
CA GLY A 153 -23.75 13.59 10.34
C GLY A 153 -23.53 12.07 10.25
N PRO A 154 -22.50 11.54 10.93
CA PRO A 154 -22.16 10.11 10.93
C PRO A 154 -23.14 9.31 11.80
N THR A 155 -24.41 9.22 11.41
CA THR A 155 -25.46 8.54 12.16
C THR A 155 -25.86 7.19 11.56
N GLY A 156 -25.10 6.71 10.56
CA GLY A 156 -25.26 5.35 10.04
C GLY A 156 -24.79 4.29 11.05
N SER A 157 -24.98 3.02 10.73
CA SER A 157 -24.60 1.91 11.63
C SER A 157 -23.11 1.89 11.97
N GLY A 158 -22.28 2.36 11.05
CA GLY A 158 -20.84 2.52 11.20
C GLY A 158 -20.38 3.90 11.66
N GLY A 159 -21.31 4.81 11.98
CA GLY A 159 -20.98 6.21 12.27
C GLY A 159 -20.08 6.43 13.49
N GLY A 160 -19.96 5.42 14.36
CA GLY A 160 -19.09 5.45 15.54
C GLY A 160 -17.66 4.97 15.31
N LEU A 161 -17.30 4.54 14.11
CA LEU A 161 -16.00 3.94 13.79
C LEU A 161 -15.32 4.63 12.60
N PRO A 162 -13.98 4.50 12.47
CA PRO A 162 -13.23 5.03 11.35
C PRO A 162 -13.63 4.45 9.98
N LEU A 163 -13.39 5.25 8.94
CA LEU A 163 -13.43 4.82 7.54
C LEU A 163 -12.52 3.61 7.30
N THR A 164 -13.11 2.56 6.73
CA THR A 164 -12.42 1.34 6.29
C THR A 164 -12.43 1.16 4.78
N GLY A 165 -13.32 1.88 4.08
CA GLY A 165 -13.42 1.88 2.62
C GLY A 165 -14.78 2.39 2.14
N PHE A 166 -15.11 2.07 0.89
CA PHE A 166 -16.38 2.41 0.24
C PHE A 166 -17.06 1.14 -0.30
N VAL A 167 -18.39 1.13 -0.37
CA VAL A 167 -19.16 0.01 -0.92
C VAL A 167 -20.45 0.48 -1.58
N GLY A 168 -20.85 -0.20 -2.66
CA GLY A 168 -22.14 0.00 -3.32
C GLY A 168 -21.99 0.07 -4.83
N ASP A 169 -22.83 0.86 -5.48
CA ASP A 169 -22.85 1.02 -6.94
C ASP A 169 -21.76 2.00 -7.38
N THR A 170 -20.85 1.56 -8.25
CA THR A 170 -19.75 2.37 -8.77
C THR A 170 -20.09 3.04 -10.11
N GLY A 171 -21.27 2.77 -10.68
CA GLY A 171 -21.65 3.24 -12.02
C GLY A 171 -21.62 4.76 -12.19
N GLU A 172 -22.01 5.50 -11.16
CA GLU A 172 -22.00 6.97 -11.14
C GLU A 172 -20.70 7.53 -10.53
N SER A 173 -19.81 6.68 -10.03
CA SER A 173 -18.50 7.04 -9.49
C SER A 173 -17.46 7.11 -10.60
N SER A 174 -17.75 7.88 -11.66
CA SER A 174 -16.86 8.01 -12.80
C SER A 174 -16.91 9.41 -13.42
N GLY A 175 -15.76 9.85 -13.96
CA GLY A 175 -15.63 11.14 -14.66
C GLY A 175 -14.85 12.20 -13.89
N GLU A 176 -14.59 13.33 -14.55
CA GLU A 176 -13.87 14.47 -14.00
C GLU A 176 -14.69 15.18 -12.92
N TYR A 177 -14.02 15.67 -11.89
CA TYR A 177 -14.63 16.56 -10.91
C TYR A 177 -13.71 17.73 -10.58
N THR A 178 -14.31 18.76 -9.99
CA THR A 178 -13.59 19.82 -9.31
C THR A 178 -14.33 20.16 -8.03
N ILE A 179 -13.59 20.34 -6.94
CA ILE A 179 -14.09 20.76 -5.64
C ILE A 179 -13.56 22.16 -5.39
N SER A 180 -14.45 23.12 -5.21
CA SER A 180 -14.14 24.48 -4.75
C SER A 180 -14.11 24.51 -3.23
N LEU A 181 -13.06 25.11 -2.66
CA LEU A 181 -12.78 25.08 -1.23
C LEU A 181 -12.72 26.49 -0.63
N THR A 182 -13.24 26.62 0.59
CA THR A 182 -12.99 27.79 1.45
C THR A 182 -12.48 27.32 2.80
N GLY A 183 -11.46 27.98 3.33
CA GLY A 183 -10.89 27.67 4.66
C GLY A 183 -9.99 26.44 4.73
N ALA A 184 -9.78 25.76 3.60
CA ALA A 184 -8.80 24.69 3.47
C ALA A 184 -7.39 25.24 3.22
N GLN A 185 -6.40 24.51 3.72
CA GLN A 185 -4.99 24.75 3.45
C GLN A 185 -4.33 23.46 2.97
N THR A 186 -3.33 23.63 2.12
CA THR A 186 -2.31 22.59 1.91
C THR A 186 -1.62 22.32 3.24
N ILE A 187 -1.09 21.12 3.41
CA ILE A 187 -0.34 20.73 4.57
C ILE A 187 1.07 21.34 4.44
N ALA A 188 1.52 22.08 5.46
CA ALA A 188 2.92 22.51 5.51
C ALA A 188 3.80 21.28 5.66
N SER A 189 4.78 21.12 4.79
CA SER A 189 5.88 20.18 5.00
C SER A 189 6.53 20.39 6.38
N ALA A 190 6.56 21.64 6.87
CA ALA A 190 7.11 22.02 8.17
C ALA A 190 6.27 21.65 9.42
N GLY A 191 5.19 20.87 9.30
CA GLY A 191 4.38 20.39 10.44
C GLY A 191 3.98 18.92 10.38
N VAL A 192 4.29 18.26 9.26
CA VAL A 192 4.08 16.83 9.02
C VAL A 192 5.32 16.31 8.32
N ASP A 193 6.49 16.52 8.92
CA ASP A 193 7.73 15.99 8.37
C ASP A 193 8.01 14.62 8.98
N ASN A 194 7.28 13.63 8.48
CA ASN A 194 7.64 12.23 8.61
C ASN A 194 8.58 11.79 7.47
N ASP A 195 8.92 12.66 6.52
CA ASP A 195 9.65 12.27 5.29
C ASP A 195 11.17 12.34 5.45
N GLY A 196 11.66 12.98 6.52
CA GLY A 196 13.08 13.05 6.85
C GLY A 196 13.84 13.98 5.90
N ASN A 197 14.90 14.60 6.41
CA ASN A 197 15.82 15.37 5.58
C ASN A 197 17.00 14.49 5.19
N PHE A 198 17.24 14.40 3.89
CA PHE A 198 18.32 13.61 3.32
C PHE A 198 19.28 14.51 2.54
N THR A 199 20.56 14.14 2.50
CA THR A 199 21.58 14.95 1.83
C THR A 199 22.44 14.05 0.92
N PRO A 200 22.31 14.18 -0.41
CA PRO A 200 23.18 13.50 -1.35
C PRO A 200 24.62 14.02 -1.22
N ASN A 201 25.60 13.16 -1.45
CA ASN A 201 26.98 13.61 -1.63
C ASN A 201 27.17 14.33 -2.99
N GLU A 202 28.36 14.91 -3.20
CA GLU A 202 28.66 15.65 -4.44
C GLU A 202 28.47 14.81 -5.72
N ALA A 203 28.80 13.51 -5.66
CA ALA A 203 28.64 12.58 -6.77
C ALA A 203 27.19 12.09 -6.94
N LYS A 204 26.29 12.38 -5.99
CA LYS A 204 24.89 11.93 -5.93
C LYS A 204 24.71 10.41 -5.96
N ASP A 205 25.72 9.65 -5.56
CA ASP A 205 25.72 8.19 -5.52
C ASP A 205 25.58 7.64 -4.09
N LYS A 206 25.53 8.53 -3.09
CA LYS A 206 25.30 8.21 -1.68
C LYS A 206 24.37 9.23 -1.03
N LEU A 207 23.53 8.75 -0.10
CA LEU A 207 22.55 9.55 0.64
C LEU A 207 22.86 9.53 2.13
N THR A 208 23.08 10.70 2.72
CA THR A 208 23.20 10.83 4.18
C THR A 208 21.84 11.12 4.79
N LEU A 209 21.47 10.38 5.84
CA LEU A 209 20.22 10.59 6.59
C LEU A 209 20.43 11.72 7.61
N THR A 210 20.22 12.97 7.22
CA THR A 210 20.61 14.13 8.04
C THR A 210 19.59 14.49 9.12
N SER A 211 18.30 14.23 8.88
CA SER A 211 17.24 14.26 9.90
C SER A 211 16.25 13.14 9.65
N LEU A 212 15.97 12.31 10.66
CA LEU A 212 14.90 11.31 10.59
C LEU A 212 13.61 11.77 11.30
N ASN A 213 13.62 12.96 11.92
CA ASN A 213 12.45 13.54 12.60
C ASN A 213 11.77 12.60 13.62
N GLY A 214 12.55 11.75 14.28
CA GLY A 214 12.05 10.77 15.25
C GLY A 214 11.80 9.37 14.68
N ALA A 215 11.90 9.18 13.36
CA ALA A 215 11.86 7.87 12.73
C ALA A 215 13.12 7.05 13.01
N SER A 216 12.94 5.74 13.15
CA SER A 216 14.01 4.72 13.21
C SER A 216 14.10 3.89 11.92
N ALA A 217 13.23 4.18 10.95
CA ALA A 217 13.19 3.50 9.67
C ALA A 217 13.02 4.51 8.53
N VAL A 218 13.34 4.05 7.33
CA VAL A 218 12.99 4.71 6.07
C VAL A 218 12.19 3.74 5.21
N ARG A 219 11.22 4.25 4.47
CA ARG A 219 10.36 3.50 3.55
C ARG A 219 10.66 3.85 2.10
N PHE A 220 10.75 2.82 1.28
CA PHE A 220 10.89 2.91 -0.16
C PHE A 220 9.57 2.57 -0.81
N SER A 221 9.19 3.33 -1.83
CA SER A 221 8.09 3.00 -2.73
C SER A 221 8.62 2.89 -4.16
N LEU A 222 8.10 1.91 -4.91
CA LEU A 222 8.41 1.77 -6.33
C LEU A 222 7.56 2.75 -7.11
N ASP A 223 8.17 3.82 -7.62
CA ASP A 223 7.47 4.82 -8.43
C ASP A 223 7.33 4.33 -9.87
N GLN A 224 8.42 3.78 -10.40
CA GLN A 224 8.49 3.22 -11.76
C GLN A 224 9.45 2.04 -11.78
N VAL A 225 9.02 0.92 -12.37
CA VAL A 225 9.85 -0.28 -12.54
C VAL A 225 9.85 -0.68 -14.00
N ALA A 226 11.01 -0.54 -14.64
CA ALA A 226 11.25 -0.91 -16.03
C ALA A 226 12.48 -1.83 -16.11
N VAL A 227 12.43 -2.94 -15.37
CA VAL A 227 13.48 -3.98 -15.38
C VAL A 227 13.05 -5.15 -16.24
N GLY A 228 13.96 -5.61 -17.10
CA GLY A 228 13.67 -6.63 -18.11
C GLY A 228 13.89 -8.07 -17.66
N ASN A 229 14.60 -8.28 -16.54
CA ASN A 229 14.81 -9.58 -15.90
C ASN A 229 14.71 -9.38 -14.38
N ALA A 230 14.36 -10.46 -13.65
CA ALA A 230 14.29 -10.45 -12.20
C ALA A 230 15.52 -9.77 -11.61
N SER A 231 15.28 -8.71 -10.84
CA SER A 231 16.33 -7.82 -10.34
C SER A 231 16.31 -7.80 -8.83
N ALA A 232 17.40 -7.34 -8.23
CA ALA A 232 17.46 -7.10 -6.79
C ALA A 232 17.88 -5.67 -6.53
N LEU A 233 17.33 -5.03 -5.49
CA LEU A 233 17.92 -3.82 -4.95
C LEU A 233 18.81 -4.19 -3.77
N GLU A 234 20.11 -3.97 -3.92
CA GLU A 234 21.06 -4.06 -2.81
C GLU A 234 21.24 -2.69 -2.15
N ILE A 235 21.21 -2.69 -0.82
CA ILE A 235 21.42 -1.49 -0.02
C ILE A 235 22.71 -1.64 0.77
N PHE A 236 23.57 -0.63 0.68
CA PHE A 236 24.86 -0.60 1.36
C PHE A 236 24.95 0.57 2.31
N LYS A 237 25.50 0.32 3.50
CA LYS A 237 25.94 1.38 4.42
C LYS A 237 27.39 1.74 4.15
N ALA A 238 27.66 3.02 3.94
CA ALA A 238 29.01 3.56 3.80
C ALA A 238 29.56 3.96 5.17
N SER A 239 30.75 3.49 5.48
CA SER A 239 31.52 3.95 6.64
C SER A 239 32.25 5.26 6.34
N GLY A 240 32.75 5.95 7.38
CA GLY A 240 33.43 7.26 7.23
C GLY A 240 34.70 7.24 6.36
N ASN A 241 35.26 6.07 6.05
CA ASN A 241 36.39 5.91 5.12
C ASN A 241 35.96 5.54 3.69
N GLY A 242 34.65 5.43 3.43
CA GLY A 242 34.06 5.09 2.15
C GLY A 242 33.81 3.61 1.90
N ALA A 243 34.21 2.69 2.79
CA ALA A 243 33.94 1.26 2.64
C ALA A 243 32.44 0.97 2.76
N LEU A 244 31.94 0.09 1.89
CA LEU A 244 30.53 -0.29 1.78
C LEU A 244 30.30 -1.66 2.42
N THR A 245 29.25 -1.76 3.24
CA THR A 245 28.76 -3.03 3.80
C THR A 245 27.32 -3.21 3.36
N LYS A 246 26.97 -4.34 2.73
CA LYS A 246 25.58 -4.63 2.39
C LYS A 246 24.78 -4.77 3.69
N VAL A 247 23.70 -4.01 3.82
CA VAL A 247 22.82 -4.01 5.00
C VAL A 247 21.47 -4.62 4.70
N ASP A 248 21.06 -4.63 3.42
CA ASP A 248 19.80 -5.22 3.01
C ASP A 248 19.79 -5.54 1.51
N GLU A 249 18.84 -6.39 1.10
CA GLU A 249 18.57 -6.78 -0.27
C GLU A 249 17.10 -7.18 -0.43
N PHE A 250 16.47 -6.78 -1.54
CA PHE A 250 15.13 -7.26 -1.87
C PHE A 250 14.96 -7.50 -3.36
N SER A 251 14.10 -8.46 -3.69
CA SER A 251 13.81 -8.85 -5.07
C SER A 251 12.77 -7.93 -5.70
N LEU A 252 12.92 -7.70 -7.01
CA LEU A 252 12.08 -6.84 -7.83
C LEU A 252 11.61 -7.62 -9.05
N LEU A 253 10.29 -7.59 -9.26
CA LEU A 253 9.64 -8.21 -10.40
C LEU A 253 9.92 -7.45 -11.69
N GLN A 254 9.80 -8.18 -12.81
CA GLN A 254 9.85 -7.59 -14.14
C GLN A 254 8.63 -6.70 -14.41
N SER A 255 8.83 -5.68 -15.25
CA SER A 255 7.76 -4.74 -15.60
C SER A 255 6.66 -5.42 -16.41
N GLY A 256 5.39 -5.12 -16.09
CA GLY A 256 4.23 -5.51 -16.89
C GLY A 256 3.79 -6.97 -16.77
N GLN A 257 4.34 -7.73 -15.82
CA GLN A 257 4.01 -9.14 -15.60
C GLN A 257 2.79 -9.34 -14.69
N LEU A 258 2.60 -8.48 -13.67
CA LEU A 258 1.42 -8.58 -12.81
C LEU A 258 0.27 -7.70 -13.29
N ALA A 259 -0.96 -8.12 -12.94
CA ALA A 259 -2.13 -7.28 -13.02
C ALA A 259 -1.92 -5.95 -12.27
N ALA A 260 -2.55 -4.87 -12.76
CA ALA A 260 -2.41 -3.54 -12.19
C ALA A 260 -2.74 -3.53 -10.68
N GLY A 261 -1.95 -2.79 -9.90
CA GLY A 261 -2.20 -2.56 -8.47
C GLY A 261 -1.25 -3.26 -7.49
N PHE A 262 -0.27 -4.05 -7.95
CA PHE A 262 0.83 -4.47 -7.07
C PHE A 262 1.84 -3.33 -6.90
N ALA A 263 1.88 -2.72 -5.72
CA ALA A 263 2.76 -1.60 -5.39
C ALA A 263 3.43 -1.84 -4.02
N PRO A 264 4.47 -2.70 -3.96
CA PRO A 264 5.10 -3.03 -2.69
C PRO A 264 5.89 -1.83 -2.16
N THR A 265 6.04 -1.82 -0.84
CA THR A 265 6.93 -0.89 -0.13
C THR A 265 7.97 -1.69 0.63
N PHE A 266 9.12 -1.08 0.90
CA PHE A 266 10.19 -1.72 1.67
C PHE A 266 10.54 -0.81 2.83
N SER A 267 10.80 -1.36 4.01
CA SER A 267 11.28 -0.57 5.16
C SER A 267 12.66 -1.03 5.58
N LEU A 268 13.56 -0.08 5.79
CA LEU A 268 14.90 -0.32 6.28
C LEU A 268 15.08 0.36 7.63
N ASN A 269 15.51 -0.42 8.63
CA ASN A 269 15.94 0.13 9.91
C ASN A 269 17.25 0.91 9.73
N VAL A 270 17.25 2.17 10.15
CA VAL A 270 18.37 3.09 9.93
C VAL A 270 18.55 4.04 11.11
N ASN A 271 19.74 4.63 11.21
CA ASN A 271 20.00 5.68 12.19
C ASN A 271 20.28 7.01 11.52
N GLN A 272 19.92 8.11 12.19
CA GLN A 272 20.33 9.44 11.77
C GLN A 272 21.86 9.51 11.69
N GLY A 273 22.37 10.07 10.60
CA GLY A 273 23.80 10.13 10.28
C GLY A 273 24.29 8.95 9.43
N ASP A 274 23.49 7.91 9.23
CA ASP A 274 23.85 6.83 8.31
C ASP A 274 23.99 7.36 6.88
N THR A 275 24.94 6.80 6.14
CA THR A 275 25.14 7.11 4.72
C THR A 275 24.89 5.84 3.91
N LEU A 276 23.93 5.89 2.99
CA LEU A 276 23.47 4.75 2.22
C LEU A 276 23.87 4.87 0.74
N GLN A 277 24.09 3.73 0.10
CA GLN A 277 24.22 3.58 -1.35
C GLN A 277 23.28 2.48 -1.83
N PHE A 278 22.66 2.70 -2.99
CA PHE A 278 21.65 1.81 -3.55
C PHE A 278 22.14 1.28 -4.90
N ARG A 279 22.03 -0.04 -5.11
CA ARG A 279 22.46 -0.70 -6.34
C ARG A 279 21.37 -1.62 -6.86
N LEU A 280 20.85 -1.33 -8.05
CA LEU A 280 19.95 -2.20 -8.78
C LEU A 280 20.75 -3.27 -9.52
N ILE A 281 20.45 -4.54 -9.29
CA ILE A 281 21.07 -5.68 -9.95
C ILE A 281 20.21 -6.10 -11.12
N GLU A 282 20.73 -5.96 -12.33
CA GLU A 282 20.05 -6.41 -13.54
C GLU A 282 21.03 -7.24 -14.36
N ASN A 283 20.64 -8.47 -14.72
CA ASN A 283 21.51 -9.40 -15.46
C ASN A 283 22.86 -9.65 -14.76
N GLY A 284 22.84 -9.75 -13.42
CA GLY A 284 24.04 -9.91 -12.59
C GLY A 284 24.96 -8.69 -12.54
N LYS A 285 24.54 -7.53 -13.08
CA LYS A 285 25.31 -6.29 -13.07
C LYS A 285 24.64 -5.25 -12.20
N GLY A 286 25.41 -4.64 -11.31
CA GLY A 286 24.93 -3.58 -10.45
C GLY A 286 24.99 -2.19 -11.09
N ARG A 287 23.88 -1.45 -11.04
CA ARG A 287 23.75 -0.03 -11.38
C ARG A 287 23.50 0.78 -10.11
N THR A 288 24.38 1.73 -9.80
CA THR A 288 24.20 2.62 -8.64
C THR A 288 23.17 3.70 -8.95
N ALA A 289 22.29 4.00 -8.00
CA ALA A 289 21.33 5.09 -8.13
C ALA A 289 22.01 6.46 -8.24
N THR A 290 21.44 7.34 -9.05
CA THR A 290 21.62 8.78 -8.95
C THR A 290 20.54 9.34 -8.04
N ILE A 291 20.93 10.09 -7.02
CA ILE A 291 20.02 10.55 -5.97
C ILE A 291 19.67 12.03 -6.15
N SER A 292 18.38 12.33 -6.07
CA SER A 292 17.87 13.69 -5.95
C SER A 292 17.01 13.85 -4.71
N VAL A 293 17.13 14.98 -4.02
CA VAL A 293 16.29 15.33 -2.87
C VAL A 293 15.46 16.54 -3.28
N PRO A 294 14.14 16.37 -3.45
CA PRO A 294 13.24 17.47 -3.79
C PRO A 294 12.96 18.38 -2.57
N GLU A 295 12.45 19.59 -2.80
CA GLU A 295 12.24 20.61 -1.74
C GLU A 295 11.20 20.19 -0.69
N ASN A 296 10.34 19.23 -1.01
CA ASN A 296 9.24 18.71 -0.19
C ASN A 296 9.64 17.61 0.83
N GLY A 297 10.93 17.27 0.95
CA GLY A 297 11.41 16.18 1.80
C GLY A 297 11.52 14.85 1.04
N GLY A 298 12.18 13.85 1.64
CA GLY A 298 12.40 12.56 0.98
C GLY A 298 13.56 12.55 -0.04
N ALA A 299 13.72 11.45 -0.77
CA ALA A 299 14.69 11.31 -1.84
C ALA A 299 14.15 10.44 -2.99
N THR A 300 14.62 10.71 -4.19
CA THR A 300 14.38 9.89 -5.38
C THR A 300 15.67 9.19 -5.74
N LEU A 301 15.57 7.89 -6.00
CA LEU A 301 16.65 7.01 -6.44
C LEU A 301 16.40 6.65 -7.90
N ASP A 302 17.14 7.27 -8.82
CA ASP A 302 17.06 6.99 -10.25
C ASP A 302 18.17 6.03 -10.67
N PHE A 303 17.80 4.82 -11.11
CA PHE A 303 18.75 3.82 -11.57
C PHE A 303 19.03 3.93 -13.08
N GLY A 304 18.33 4.81 -13.78
CA GLY A 304 18.28 4.90 -15.24
C GLY A 304 17.39 3.81 -15.84
N SER A 305 17.19 3.90 -17.17
CA SER A 305 16.36 2.95 -17.94
C SER A 305 14.89 2.88 -17.50
N GLY A 306 14.37 3.91 -16.84
CA GLY A 306 12.96 3.98 -16.41
C GLY A 306 12.66 3.30 -15.07
N THR A 307 13.68 2.93 -14.29
CA THR A 307 13.49 2.41 -12.92
C THR A 307 13.82 3.50 -11.89
N GLN A 308 12.81 3.88 -11.10
CA GLN A 308 12.86 4.91 -10.08
C GLN A 308 12.14 4.49 -8.81
N LEU A 309 12.75 4.77 -7.66
CA LEU A 309 12.18 4.57 -6.34
C LEU A 309 12.13 5.89 -5.59
N SER A 310 11.10 6.07 -4.77
CA SER A 310 11.02 7.14 -3.78
C SER A 310 11.40 6.60 -2.40
N LEU A 311 12.01 7.46 -1.60
CA LEU A 311 12.48 7.20 -0.25
C LEU A 311 11.95 8.29 0.68
N LYS A 312 11.38 7.88 1.82
CA LYS A 312 10.88 8.76 2.88
C LYS A 312 11.26 8.20 4.24
N ALA A 313 11.35 9.02 5.27
CA ALA A 313 11.41 8.51 6.63
C ALA A 313 10.07 7.83 7.00
N ASP A 314 10.14 6.88 7.93
CA ASP A 314 9.00 6.07 8.36
C ASP A 314 8.95 6.05 9.90
N PRO A 315 8.25 7.01 10.53
CA PRO A 315 8.27 7.17 11.99
C PRO A 315 7.33 6.24 12.72
N THR A 316 6.36 5.68 12.02
CA THR A 316 5.30 4.88 12.61
C THR A 316 5.42 3.41 12.25
N MET A 317 6.14 3.06 11.17
CA MET A 317 6.13 1.72 10.59
C MET A 317 4.69 1.19 10.51
N ASP A 318 3.74 1.99 10.03
CA ASP A 318 2.28 1.71 10.06
C ASP A 318 1.88 0.38 9.37
N ALA A 319 2.82 -0.27 8.69
CA ALA A 319 2.76 -1.66 8.28
C ALA A 319 4.18 -2.26 8.41
N PRO A 320 4.56 -2.80 9.57
CA PRO A 320 5.88 -3.41 9.71
C PRO A 320 5.97 -4.63 8.78
N ASN A 321 7.16 -4.92 8.28
CA ASN A 321 7.39 -6.18 7.59
C ASN A 321 7.31 -7.32 8.61
N LEU A 322 6.33 -8.21 8.43
CA LEU A 322 6.15 -9.42 9.20
C LEU A 322 6.82 -10.62 8.52
N VAL A 323 7.42 -10.45 7.34
CA VAL A 323 8.22 -11.49 6.73
C VAL A 323 9.61 -11.49 7.37
N ALA A 324 10.03 -12.65 7.84
CA ALA A 324 11.31 -12.90 8.47
C ALA A 324 12.16 -13.82 7.61
N ALA A 325 13.46 -13.53 7.58
CA ALA A 325 14.43 -14.43 6.98
C ALA A 325 14.62 -15.69 7.84
N GLY A 326 14.84 -16.83 7.18
CA GLY A 326 15.12 -18.10 7.84
C GLY A 326 16.55 -18.13 8.40
N THR A 327 16.82 -19.00 9.38
CA THR A 327 18.22 -19.26 9.75
C THR A 327 18.97 -19.85 8.55
N PRO A 328 20.22 -19.44 8.25
CA PRO A 328 20.96 -19.96 7.11
C PRO A 328 20.97 -21.49 7.07
N GLN A 329 20.48 -22.06 5.98
CA GLN A 329 20.37 -23.52 5.80
C GLN A 329 21.52 -24.10 4.97
N ARG A 330 22.43 -23.24 4.48
CA ARG A 330 23.59 -23.61 3.66
C ARG A 330 24.89 -23.03 4.22
N ASP A 331 25.99 -23.75 4.01
CA ASP A 331 27.35 -23.36 4.41
C ASP A 331 27.88 -22.12 3.67
N ASP A 332 27.21 -21.69 2.59
CA ASP A 332 27.51 -20.44 1.88
C ASP A 332 26.92 -19.19 2.56
N GLY A 333 26.16 -19.38 3.64
CA GLY A 333 25.63 -18.30 4.46
C GLY A 333 24.44 -17.55 3.84
N GLN A 334 23.84 -18.06 2.75
CA GLN A 334 22.57 -17.53 2.25
C GLN A 334 21.42 -17.93 3.20
N SER A 335 20.64 -16.92 3.60
CA SER A 335 19.36 -17.07 4.26
C SER A 335 18.24 -16.82 3.25
N ASP A 336 17.15 -17.57 3.38
CA ASP A 336 15.91 -17.32 2.63
C ASP A 336 15.29 -16.01 3.11
N ASP A 337 15.12 -15.04 2.20
CA ASP A 337 14.60 -13.70 2.52
C ASP A 337 13.09 -13.69 2.79
N GLY A 338 12.37 -14.72 2.30
CA GLY A 338 10.93 -14.93 2.44
C GLY A 338 10.52 -16.18 3.24
N ALA A 339 11.36 -16.64 4.18
CA ALA A 339 11.21 -17.96 4.82
C ALA A 339 9.98 -18.11 5.73
N ALA A 340 9.64 -17.06 6.48
CA ALA A 340 8.58 -17.13 7.48
C ALA A 340 7.77 -15.84 7.56
N ILE A 341 6.50 -15.98 7.97
CA ILE A 341 5.65 -14.88 8.40
C ILE A 341 5.55 -14.94 9.93
N ASP A 342 5.93 -13.85 10.59
CA ASP A 342 6.00 -13.73 12.05
C ASP A 342 4.90 -12.82 12.60
N PHE A 343 3.81 -13.45 13.04
CA PHE A 343 2.74 -12.76 13.76
C PHE A 343 2.96 -12.73 15.29
N THR A 344 4.07 -13.28 15.82
CA THR A 344 4.29 -13.38 17.27
C THR A 344 4.46 -12.02 17.96
N THR A 345 4.79 -10.99 17.18
CA THR A 345 4.91 -9.60 17.64
C THR A 345 3.56 -8.86 17.69
N GLN A 346 2.51 -9.44 17.13
CA GLN A 346 1.18 -8.83 17.11
C GLN A 346 0.49 -8.90 18.48
N ALA A 347 -0.34 -7.90 18.75
CA ALA A 347 -1.09 -7.85 20.01
C ALA A 347 -2.20 -8.92 20.03
N GLY A 348 -2.45 -9.50 21.21
CA GLY A 348 -3.52 -10.50 21.38
C GLY A 348 -3.08 -11.92 20.99
N ALA A 349 -4.06 -12.82 20.91
CA ALA A 349 -3.84 -14.23 20.56
C ALA A 349 -3.93 -14.50 19.05
N THR A 350 -4.66 -13.65 18.33
CA THR A 350 -4.97 -13.81 16.90
C THR A 350 -4.91 -12.46 16.20
N SER A 351 -4.70 -12.48 14.88
CA SER A 351 -4.78 -11.32 13.99
C SER A 351 -5.74 -11.61 12.84
N ASP A 352 -6.54 -10.63 12.46
CA ASP A 352 -7.30 -10.67 11.22
C ASP A 352 -6.39 -10.17 10.09
N VAL A 353 -6.25 -10.96 9.03
CA VAL A 353 -5.30 -10.71 7.95
C VAL A 353 -6.05 -10.69 6.63
N LYS A 354 -5.83 -9.64 5.84
CA LYS A 354 -6.26 -9.55 4.45
C LYS A 354 -5.08 -9.91 3.54
N PHE A 355 -5.28 -10.91 2.70
CA PHE A 355 -4.36 -11.31 1.63
C PHE A 355 -4.87 -10.81 0.28
N THR A 356 -3.95 -10.38 -0.58
CA THR A 356 -4.18 -10.04 -1.99
C THR A 356 -3.25 -10.89 -2.82
N VAL A 357 -3.80 -11.67 -3.74
CA VAL A 357 -3.10 -12.65 -4.57
C VAL A 357 -3.14 -12.15 -6.00
N TYR A 358 -1.96 -12.05 -6.61
CA TYR A 358 -1.76 -11.79 -8.03
C TYR A 358 -1.18 -13.06 -8.64
N ARG A 359 -1.59 -13.43 -9.85
CA ARG A 359 -1.08 -14.64 -10.50
C ARG A 359 -0.76 -14.38 -11.97
N GLU A 360 0.42 -14.79 -12.39
CA GLU A 360 0.87 -14.84 -13.79
C GLU A 360 1.50 -16.22 -14.02
N ALA A 361 0.68 -17.26 -14.06
CA ALA A 361 1.16 -18.63 -14.10
C ALA A 361 0.35 -19.48 -15.07
N ALA A 362 1.04 -20.35 -15.79
CA ALA A 362 0.43 -21.28 -16.74
C ALA A 362 -0.35 -22.41 -16.05
N TYR A 363 -0.02 -22.74 -14.79
CA TYR A 363 -0.62 -23.83 -14.03
C TYR A 363 -1.41 -23.31 -12.84
N ASP A 364 -2.44 -24.07 -12.44
CA ASP A 364 -3.26 -23.69 -11.30
C ASP A 364 -2.48 -23.93 -10.01
N SER A 365 -2.26 -22.83 -9.30
CA SER A 365 -1.36 -22.74 -8.17
C SER A 365 -2.10 -22.20 -6.96
N THR A 366 -1.90 -22.85 -5.83
CA THR A 366 -2.52 -22.51 -4.56
C THR A 366 -1.41 -22.27 -3.53
N VAL A 367 -1.43 -21.11 -2.89
CA VAL A 367 -0.55 -20.80 -1.75
C VAL A 367 -1.26 -21.10 -0.44
N GLY A 368 -0.54 -21.72 0.49
CA GLY A 368 -1.00 -22.02 1.84
C GLY A 368 0.04 -21.66 2.91
N LEU A 369 -0.41 -21.67 4.17
CA LEU A 369 0.41 -21.39 5.34
C LEU A 369 0.44 -22.62 6.27
N TYR A 370 1.56 -22.85 6.95
CA TYR A 370 1.70 -23.89 7.98
C TYR A 370 2.46 -23.37 9.19
N VAL A 371 2.08 -23.84 10.37
CA VAL A 371 2.70 -23.39 11.62
C VAL A 371 4.07 -24.05 11.80
N ILE A 372 5.10 -23.23 12.07
CA ILE A 372 6.45 -23.67 12.43
C ILE A 372 6.73 -23.40 13.92
N ASP A 373 7.68 -24.11 14.49
CA ASP A 373 8.04 -23.99 15.90
C ASP A 373 9.01 -22.83 16.17
N ASP A 374 9.91 -22.55 15.22
CA ASP A 374 10.88 -21.46 15.27
C ASP A 374 11.39 -21.08 13.86
N LEU A 375 12.24 -20.05 13.77
CA LEU A 375 12.80 -19.54 12.51
C LEU A 375 13.82 -20.47 11.82
N THR A 376 14.11 -21.64 12.39
CA THR A 376 14.82 -22.70 11.65
C THR A 376 13.90 -23.44 10.68
N GLY A 377 12.59 -23.21 10.79
CA GLY A 377 11.56 -23.90 10.04
C GLY A 377 11.15 -25.23 10.65
N ALA A 378 11.62 -25.58 11.86
CA ALA A 378 11.30 -26.85 12.48
C ALA A 378 9.79 -27.04 12.68
N VAL A 379 9.32 -28.27 12.47
CA VAL A 379 7.90 -28.65 12.61
C VAL A 379 7.76 -29.85 13.53
N THR A 380 7.04 -29.68 14.65
CA THR A 380 6.72 -30.77 15.58
C THR A 380 5.32 -31.32 15.36
N VAL A 381 5.23 -32.63 15.13
CA VAL A 381 3.98 -33.35 14.89
C VAL A 381 3.99 -34.67 15.65
N ASN A 382 2.93 -34.95 16.39
CA ASN A 382 2.79 -36.17 17.21
C ASN A 382 3.98 -36.43 18.18
N GLY A 383 4.62 -35.35 18.66
CA GLY A 383 5.77 -35.42 19.57
C GLY A 383 7.13 -35.64 18.90
N ASN A 384 7.20 -35.69 17.57
CA ASN A 384 8.45 -35.75 16.80
C ASN A 384 8.68 -34.40 16.12
N THR A 385 9.91 -33.88 16.22
CA THR A 385 10.34 -32.64 15.55
C THR A 385 11.10 -33.00 14.27
N PHE A 386 10.72 -32.38 13.17
CA PHE A 386 11.36 -32.49 11.87
C PHE A 386 12.05 -31.17 11.55
N SER A 387 13.35 -31.20 11.32
CA SER A 387 14.10 -30.06 10.80
C SER A 387 13.92 -29.97 9.29
N VAL A 388 14.08 -28.77 8.74
CA VAL A 388 14.03 -28.56 7.29
C VAL A 388 15.05 -29.48 6.60
N GLY A 389 14.60 -30.20 5.57
CA GLY A 389 15.41 -31.17 4.81
C GLY A 389 15.41 -32.60 5.37
N ASP A 390 14.82 -32.84 6.54
CA ASP A 390 14.64 -34.20 7.06
C ASP A 390 13.66 -35.00 6.21
N GLU A 391 13.88 -36.32 6.11
CA GLU A 391 12.89 -37.24 5.53
C GLU A 391 11.57 -37.13 6.31
N GLY A 392 10.49 -36.79 5.62
CA GLY A 392 9.16 -36.59 6.22
C GLY A 392 8.83 -35.16 6.66
N TYR A 393 9.76 -34.20 6.52
CA TYR A 393 9.52 -32.78 6.81
C TYR A 393 8.29 -32.24 6.07
N GLU A 394 8.22 -32.42 4.75
CA GLU A 394 7.12 -31.90 3.91
C GLU A 394 5.75 -32.42 4.37
N ALA A 395 5.66 -33.72 4.69
CA ALA A 395 4.43 -34.32 5.21
C ALA A 395 4.05 -33.76 6.59
N ALA A 396 5.04 -33.51 7.46
CA ALA A 396 4.83 -32.90 8.76
C ALA A 396 4.38 -31.43 8.64
N ALA A 397 4.98 -30.67 7.71
CA ALA A 397 4.59 -29.29 7.39
C ALA A 397 3.14 -29.23 6.89
N LEU A 398 2.76 -30.09 5.93
CA LEU A 398 1.39 -30.17 5.43
C LEU A 398 0.39 -30.60 6.52
N GLN A 399 0.80 -31.41 7.49
CA GLN A 399 -0.06 -31.75 8.64
C GLN A 399 -0.30 -30.55 9.59
N ARG A 400 0.56 -29.52 9.54
CA ARG A 400 0.39 -28.25 10.27
C ARG A 400 -0.11 -27.11 9.39
N ALA A 401 -0.53 -27.40 8.16
CA ALA A 401 -1.17 -26.42 7.30
C ALA A 401 -2.46 -25.92 7.96
N ILE A 402 -2.67 -24.60 7.93
CA ILE A 402 -3.92 -23.99 8.39
C ILE A 402 -4.91 -23.89 7.22
N ASN A 403 -6.19 -23.67 7.53
CA ASN A 403 -7.24 -23.53 6.53
C ASN A 403 -7.22 -22.13 5.88
N VAL A 404 -6.11 -21.83 5.19
CA VAL A 404 -5.90 -20.65 4.36
C VAL A 404 -5.45 -21.14 2.98
N THR A 405 -6.28 -20.88 1.99
CA THR A 405 -6.08 -21.28 0.60
C THR A 405 -6.13 -20.00 -0.23
N LEU A 406 -5.00 -19.65 -0.81
CA LEU A 406 -4.81 -18.40 -1.55
C LEU A 406 -4.60 -18.75 -3.03
N GLU A 407 -5.52 -18.32 -3.87
CA GLU A 407 -5.53 -18.63 -5.30
C GLU A 407 -6.07 -17.45 -6.11
N ALA A 408 -5.75 -17.41 -7.39
CA ALA A 408 -6.31 -16.45 -8.31
C ALA A 408 -6.40 -17.07 -9.71
N GLU A 409 -7.29 -16.53 -10.54
CA GLU A 409 -7.28 -16.83 -11.97
C GLU A 409 -6.00 -16.28 -12.61
N ASN A 410 -5.53 -16.92 -13.68
CA ASN A 410 -4.33 -16.45 -14.39
C ASN A 410 -4.54 -15.03 -14.93
N GLY A 411 -3.57 -14.15 -14.70
CA GLY A 411 -3.64 -12.71 -14.98
C GLY A 411 -4.60 -11.94 -14.08
N GLY A 412 -5.13 -12.57 -13.02
CA GLY A 412 -6.14 -12.03 -12.14
C GLY A 412 -5.58 -11.54 -10.80
N VAL A 413 -6.46 -10.86 -10.06
CA VAL A 413 -6.25 -10.46 -8.66
C VAL A 413 -7.40 -11.00 -7.82
N SER A 414 -7.10 -11.56 -6.66
CA SER A 414 -8.10 -12.06 -5.71
C SER A 414 -7.75 -11.63 -4.29
N THR A 415 -8.76 -11.39 -3.45
CA THR A 415 -8.54 -11.01 -2.04
C THR A 415 -9.20 -11.99 -1.09
N PHE A 416 -8.51 -12.33 -0.01
CA PHE A 416 -8.96 -13.26 1.01
C PHE A 416 -8.82 -12.63 2.39
N THR A 417 -9.66 -13.04 3.33
CA THR A 417 -9.51 -12.70 4.74
C THR A 417 -9.45 -13.96 5.58
N ALA A 418 -8.58 -13.97 6.58
CA ALA A 418 -8.48 -15.06 7.53
C ALA A 418 -8.08 -14.53 8.91
N THR A 419 -8.61 -15.16 9.96
CA THR A 419 -8.10 -14.98 11.33
C THR A 419 -7.02 -16.04 11.56
N VAL A 420 -5.82 -15.59 11.89
CA VAL A 420 -4.67 -16.47 12.19
C VAL A 420 -4.25 -16.32 13.65
N ASP A 421 -3.76 -17.40 14.26
CA ASP A 421 -3.11 -17.31 15.56
C ASP A 421 -1.80 -16.50 15.43
N ASN A 422 -1.43 -15.74 16.45
CA ASN A 422 -0.20 -14.94 16.48
C ASN A 422 1.04 -15.84 16.69
N LEU A 423 1.36 -16.64 15.67
CA LEU A 423 2.43 -17.64 15.62
C LEU A 423 3.38 -17.36 14.45
N LEU A 424 4.41 -18.20 14.33
CA LEU A 424 5.28 -18.27 13.16
C LEU A 424 4.68 -19.21 12.11
N TYR A 425 4.73 -18.79 10.86
CA TYR A 425 4.26 -19.57 9.73
C TYR A 425 5.32 -19.69 8.64
N GLY A 426 5.49 -20.87 8.09
CA GLY A 426 6.04 -21.01 6.74
C GLY A 426 4.90 -20.94 5.71
N THR A 427 5.24 -20.63 4.46
CA THR A 427 4.34 -20.73 3.31
C THR A 427 4.72 -21.90 2.40
N PHE A 428 3.76 -22.37 1.61
CA PHE A 428 4.00 -23.30 0.50
C PHE A 428 3.13 -22.92 -0.69
N ILE A 429 3.59 -23.30 -1.89
CA ILE A 429 2.81 -23.27 -3.13
C ILE A 429 2.58 -24.71 -3.59
N SER A 430 1.34 -25.06 -3.90
CA SER A 430 0.95 -26.35 -4.48
C SER A 430 0.45 -26.12 -5.90
N VAL A 431 0.92 -26.94 -6.83
CA VAL A 431 0.74 -26.70 -8.27
C VAL A 431 0.11 -27.92 -8.91
N GLU A 432 -1.05 -27.72 -9.54
CA GLU A 432 -1.70 -28.72 -10.36
C GLU A 432 -1.16 -28.66 -11.80
N ASN A 433 -0.05 -29.34 -12.01
CA ASN A 433 0.55 -29.43 -13.34
C ASN A 433 -0.06 -30.60 -14.13
N SER A 434 -0.93 -30.30 -15.11
CA SER A 434 -1.56 -31.31 -15.97
C SER A 434 -0.58 -32.18 -16.79
N ASN A 435 0.68 -31.76 -16.93
CA ASN A 435 1.75 -32.54 -17.56
C ASN A 435 2.51 -33.44 -16.57
N LEU A 436 2.33 -33.23 -15.27
CA LEU A 436 2.84 -34.10 -14.20
C LEU A 436 1.70 -34.99 -13.70
N ASN A 437 2.04 -36.19 -13.21
CA ASN A 437 1.04 -37.12 -12.68
C ASN A 437 0.75 -36.90 -11.18
N SER A 438 1.18 -35.76 -10.63
CA SER A 438 1.14 -35.42 -9.21
C SER A 438 1.03 -33.90 -9.01
N THR A 439 0.40 -33.49 -7.91
CA THR A 439 0.54 -32.14 -7.36
C THR A 439 1.97 -32.00 -6.84
N GLU A 440 2.67 -30.96 -7.28
CA GLU A 440 3.97 -30.60 -6.73
C GLU A 440 3.79 -29.52 -5.67
N THR A 441 4.55 -29.59 -4.58
CA THR A 441 4.49 -28.60 -3.49
C THR A 441 5.89 -28.10 -3.16
N TYR A 442 6.06 -26.78 -3.15
CA TYR A 442 7.32 -26.12 -2.77
C TYR A 442 7.11 -25.26 -1.53
N PHE A 443 8.07 -25.27 -0.62
CA PHE A 443 7.99 -24.60 0.66
C PHE A 443 8.89 -23.35 0.70
N SER A 444 8.58 -22.41 1.57
CA SER A 444 9.35 -21.17 1.80
C SER A 444 10.79 -21.36 2.26
N TYR A 445 11.15 -22.55 2.77
CA TYR A 445 12.51 -22.85 3.17
C TYR A 445 13.24 -23.62 2.07
N LEU A 446 14.36 -23.08 1.55
CA LEU A 446 15.10 -23.65 0.42
C LEU A 446 15.50 -25.11 0.66
N GLY A 447 15.81 -25.46 1.91
CA GLY A 447 16.27 -26.79 2.30
C GLY A 447 15.20 -27.86 2.10
N ALA A 448 13.92 -27.47 2.09
CA ALA A 448 12.81 -28.36 1.74
C ALA A 448 12.68 -28.58 0.22
N ASN A 449 13.30 -27.74 -0.61
CA ASN A 449 13.17 -27.77 -2.07
C ASN A 449 14.46 -28.17 -2.78
N ASN A 450 15.26 -29.06 -2.18
CA ASN A 450 16.56 -29.47 -2.72
C ASN A 450 17.54 -28.30 -3.00
N GLY A 451 17.41 -27.20 -2.25
CA GLY A 451 18.28 -26.03 -2.38
C GLY A 451 17.79 -24.96 -3.35
N ASN A 452 16.62 -25.14 -3.97
CA ASN A 452 15.98 -24.12 -4.81
C ASN A 452 15.10 -23.22 -3.95
N ASP A 453 15.35 -21.93 -3.98
CA ASP A 453 14.52 -20.97 -3.26
C ASP A 453 13.32 -20.58 -4.13
N HIS A 454 12.16 -21.17 -3.83
CA HIS A 454 10.90 -20.95 -4.55
C HIS A 454 10.11 -19.74 -4.02
N VAL A 455 10.58 -19.06 -2.97
CA VAL A 455 9.82 -17.99 -2.32
C VAL A 455 10.71 -16.79 -2.03
N LYS A 456 10.39 -15.64 -2.63
CA LYS A 456 11.16 -14.40 -2.46
C LYS A 456 10.41 -13.30 -1.75
N LEU A 457 11.12 -12.53 -0.94
CA LEU A 457 10.63 -11.26 -0.43
C LEU A 457 10.59 -10.22 -1.57
N LEU A 458 9.39 -9.76 -1.89
CA LEU A 458 9.13 -8.74 -2.92
C LEU A 458 8.76 -7.37 -2.32
N GLY A 459 8.69 -7.27 -1.00
CA GLY A 459 8.21 -6.09 -0.28
C GLY A 459 7.85 -6.42 1.15
N ASN A 460 7.67 -5.39 1.97
CA ASN A 460 7.03 -5.52 3.27
C ASN A 460 5.71 -6.28 3.08
N ASN A 461 5.60 -7.44 3.75
CA ASN A 461 4.43 -8.31 3.68
C ASN A 461 4.06 -8.74 2.24
N ALA A 462 5.03 -8.91 1.36
CA ALA A 462 4.83 -9.39 -0.01
C ALA A 462 5.81 -10.51 -0.36
N LEU A 463 5.27 -11.66 -0.75
CA LEU A 463 6.02 -12.85 -1.15
C LEU A 463 5.72 -13.19 -2.61
N GLY A 464 6.75 -13.46 -3.39
CA GLY A 464 6.66 -14.03 -4.74
C GLY A 464 6.99 -15.51 -4.73
N PHE A 465 6.35 -16.28 -5.59
CA PHE A 465 6.45 -17.74 -5.64
C PHE A 465 6.79 -18.21 -7.06
N GLU A 466 7.54 -19.31 -7.14
CA GLU A 466 7.82 -20.07 -8.37
C GLU A 466 7.09 -21.41 -8.35
N ASP A 467 6.39 -21.74 -9.44
CA ASP A 467 5.47 -22.88 -9.53
C ASP A 467 6.06 -24.10 -10.28
N LEU A 468 7.26 -23.96 -10.86
CA LEU A 468 7.92 -25.00 -11.65
C LEU A 468 9.16 -25.62 -10.98
N PRO A 469 9.41 -26.93 -11.20
CA PRO A 469 10.63 -27.58 -10.71
C PRO A 469 11.89 -26.88 -11.22
N GLY A 470 12.83 -26.60 -10.33
CA GLY A 470 14.08 -25.93 -10.70
C GLY A 470 13.94 -24.44 -10.97
N LEU A 471 12.89 -23.81 -10.41
CA LEU A 471 12.61 -22.36 -10.48
C LEU A 471 12.18 -21.84 -11.85
N GLY A 472 11.64 -22.66 -12.75
CA GLY A 472 11.06 -22.15 -14.00
C GLY A 472 11.96 -21.12 -14.74
N ASP A 473 11.45 -19.89 -14.87
CA ASP A 473 12.18 -18.70 -15.34
C ASP A 473 12.66 -17.76 -14.22
N ALA A 474 12.35 -18.09 -12.95
CA ALA A 474 12.92 -17.51 -11.73
C ALA A 474 12.64 -16.00 -11.60
N ASP A 475 11.45 -15.57 -12.01
CA ASP A 475 11.00 -14.19 -11.89
C ASP A 475 10.01 -13.93 -10.76
N TYR A 476 9.57 -14.99 -10.07
CA TYR A 476 8.75 -15.03 -8.86
C TYR A 476 7.39 -14.35 -9.00
N ASN A 477 6.88 -14.26 -10.22
CA ASN A 477 5.59 -13.65 -10.53
C ASN A 477 4.46 -14.70 -10.68
N ASP A 478 4.78 -16.00 -10.69
CA ASP A 478 3.80 -17.08 -10.91
C ASP A 478 2.62 -16.92 -9.96
N VAL A 479 2.94 -16.74 -8.66
CA VAL A 479 2.00 -16.24 -7.66
C VAL A 479 2.70 -15.19 -6.81
N VAL A 480 2.00 -14.08 -6.55
CA VAL A 480 2.44 -13.06 -5.60
C VAL A 480 1.36 -12.86 -4.54
N VAL A 481 1.74 -12.98 -3.27
CA VAL A 481 0.86 -12.78 -2.13
C VAL A 481 1.33 -11.57 -1.34
N ALA A 482 0.52 -10.51 -1.37
CA ALA A 482 0.66 -9.37 -0.47
C ALA A 482 -0.34 -9.48 0.69
N PHE A 483 0.03 -9.05 1.89
CA PHE A 483 -0.87 -9.13 3.04
C PHE A 483 -0.75 -7.96 4.00
N ARG A 484 -1.79 -7.77 4.83
CA ARG A 484 -1.78 -6.82 5.94
C ARG A 484 -2.69 -7.30 7.07
N VAL A 485 -2.32 -6.98 8.30
CA VAL A 485 -3.22 -7.09 9.45
C VAL A 485 -4.27 -5.98 9.33
N VAL A 486 -5.56 -6.29 9.57
CA VAL A 486 -6.71 -5.37 9.42
C VAL A 486 -7.42 -5.06 10.71
#